data_AF-A0A7C5DU12-F1
#
_entry.id   AF-A0A7C5DU12-F1
#
_cell.length_a   1.000
_cell.length_b   1.000
_cell.length_c   1.000
_cell.angle_alpha   90.00
_cell.angle_beta   90.00
_cell.angle_gamma   90.00
#
_symmetry.space_group_name_H-M   'P 1'
#
loop_
_entity.id
_entity.type
_entity.pdbx_description
1 polymer ?
#
loop_
_entity_poly.entity_id
_entity_poly.type
_entity_poly.pdbx_seq_one_letter_code
_entity_poly.pdbx_strand_id
1 'polypeptide(L)'
;MPEQFLYEKLNSISEEGLLNKEIPGFLVENLNSRFELRRYQAEAFARFIHYFEKSPNKEFPIHLLFNMATGSGKTLIMAGLILYLCEQGYRNFLFFVNSTNIIEKTKDNFLNNLSSKYLFNNKVAFSAEQNFLFPTIKPVANFDGVSE
;
A
#
# COMPACT_ATOMS: atom_id res chain seq x y z
N MET A 1 -19.68 23.91 -13.62
CA MET A 1 -19.81 23.27 -12.29
C MET A 1 -18.41 23.18 -11.69
N PRO A 2 -18.23 23.33 -10.37
CA PRO A 2 -16.93 23.08 -9.76
C PRO A 2 -16.50 21.64 -10.03
N GLU A 3 -15.20 21.43 -10.21
CA GLU A 3 -14.65 20.10 -10.40
C GLU A 3 -14.86 19.27 -9.13
N GLN A 4 -15.51 18.12 -9.27
CA GLN A 4 -15.79 17.21 -8.16
C GLN A 4 -14.50 16.55 -7.67
N PHE A 5 -14.28 16.50 -6.36
CA PHE A 5 -13.11 15.86 -5.78
C PHE A 5 -13.13 14.34 -6.00
N LEU A 6 -11.95 13.73 -6.07
CA LEU A 6 -11.82 12.28 -6.28
C LEU A 6 -12.58 11.45 -5.23
N TYR A 7 -12.55 11.85 -3.95
CA TYR A 7 -13.21 11.10 -2.89
C TYR A 7 -14.73 11.07 -3.06
N GLU A 8 -15.32 12.13 -3.62
CA GLU A 8 -16.76 12.24 -3.88
C GLU A 8 -17.16 11.32 -5.04
N LYS A 9 -16.38 11.29 -6.12
CA LYS A 9 -16.56 10.34 -7.23
C LYS A 9 -16.51 8.89 -6.73
N LEU A 10 -15.52 8.56 -5.90
CA LEU A 10 -15.37 7.22 -5.33
C LEU A 10 -16.48 6.87 -4.33
N ASN A 11 -17.05 7.86 -3.63
CA ASN A 11 -18.22 7.64 -2.78
C ASN A 11 -19.42 7.18 -3.61
N SER A 12 -19.74 7.91 -4.69
CA SER A 12 -20.85 7.55 -5.59
C SER A 12 -20.68 6.14 -6.17
N ILE A 13 -19.49 5.81 -6.68
CA ILE A 13 -19.18 4.47 -7.21
C ILE A 13 -19.34 3.39 -6.12
N SER A 14 -18.94 3.68 -4.89
CA SER A 14 -19.10 2.76 -3.75
C SER A 14 -20.55 2.57 -3.31
N GLU A 15 -21.37 3.63 -3.35
CA GLU A 15 -22.79 3.62 -3.02
C GLU A 15 -23.62 2.88 -4.09
N GLU A 16 -23.23 3.00 -5.35
CA GLU A 16 -23.81 2.28 -6.49
C GLU A 16 -23.40 0.79 -6.54
N GLY A 17 -22.52 0.34 -5.63
CA GLY A 17 -22.04 -1.05 -5.61
C GLY A 17 -21.05 -1.40 -6.72
N LEU A 18 -20.54 -0.41 -7.45
CA LEU A 18 -19.60 -0.58 -8.57
C LEU A 18 -18.13 -0.68 -8.12
N LEU A 19 -17.86 -0.37 -6.85
CA LEU A 19 -16.54 -0.51 -6.23
C LEU A 19 -16.38 -1.91 -5.63
N ASN A 20 -15.45 -2.71 -6.18
CA ASN A 20 -15.10 -3.99 -5.57
C ASN A 20 -14.42 -3.74 -4.21
N LYS A 21 -15.02 -4.24 -3.13
CA LYS A 21 -14.54 -4.09 -1.75
C LYS A 21 -13.71 -5.29 -1.28
N GLU A 22 -13.56 -6.31 -2.11
CA GLU A 22 -12.70 -7.46 -1.83
C GLU A 22 -11.24 -7.03 -1.87
N ILE A 23 -10.50 -7.40 -0.82
CA ILE A 23 -9.06 -7.19 -0.76
C ILE A 23 -8.38 -8.40 -1.37
N PRO A 24 -7.46 -8.23 -2.33
CA PRO A 24 -6.69 -9.33 -2.87
C PRO A 24 -6.06 -10.19 -1.75
N GLY A 25 -6.22 -11.51 -1.83
CA GLY A 25 -5.75 -12.44 -0.80
C GLY A 25 -4.27 -12.26 -0.46
N PHE A 26 -3.44 -12.03 -1.50
CA PHE A 26 -2.00 -11.80 -1.33
C PHE A 26 -1.69 -10.60 -0.43
N LEU A 27 -2.53 -9.56 -0.36
CA LEU A 27 -2.30 -8.44 0.54
C LEU A 27 -2.45 -8.86 1.99
N VAL A 28 -3.52 -9.60 2.30
CA VAL A 28 -3.81 -10.10 3.64
C VAL A 28 -2.77 -11.12 4.07
N GLU A 29 -2.35 -11.99 3.15
CA GLU A 29 -1.35 -13.04 3.40
C GLU A 29 0.07 -12.47 3.61
N ASN A 30 0.39 -11.32 3.03
CA ASN A 30 1.72 -10.71 3.13
C ASN A 30 1.85 -9.68 4.26
N LEU A 31 0.74 -9.07 4.71
CA LEU A 31 0.73 -8.22 5.89
C LEU A 31 0.81 -9.08 7.17
N ASN A 32 1.41 -8.51 8.22
CA ASN A 32 1.55 -9.21 9.49
C ASN A 32 0.16 -9.55 10.05
N SER A 33 -0.10 -10.85 10.26
CA SER A 33 -1.39 -11.38 10.72
C SER A 33 -1.83 -10.86 12.10
N ARG A 34 -0.92 -10.27 12.89
CA ARG A 34 -1.25 -9.58 14.14
C ARG A 34 -2.05 -8.28 13.93
N PHE A 35 -2.04 -7.73 12.72
CA PHE A 35 -2.76 -6.51 12.39
C PHE A 35 -4.02 -6.83 11.59
N GLU A 36 -5.14 -6.98 12.30
CA GLU A 36 -6.45 -7.06 11.66
C GLU A 36 -6.78 -5.76 10.92
N LEU A 37 -7.19 -5.90 9.65
CA LEU A 37 -7.57 -4.76 8.83
C LEU A 37 -8.89 -4.17 9.31
N ARG A 38 -8.86 -2.88 9.62
CA ARG A 38 -10.05 -2.10 9.96
C ARG A 38 -10.85 -1.82 8.69
N ARG A 39 -12.16 -1.63 8.82
CA ARG A 39 -13.07 -1.37 7.69
C ARG A 39 -12.58 -0.24 6.76
N TYR A 40 -12.11 0.88 7.30
CA TYR A 40 -11.63 1.99 6.48
C TYR A 40 -10.27 1.71 5.80
N GLN A 41 -9.45 0.80 6.36
CA GLN A 41 -8.18 0.40 5.73
C GLN A 41 -8.47 -0.48 4.51
N ALA A 42 -9.40 -1.43 4.66
CA ALA A 42 -9.93 -2.19 3.53
C ALA A 42 -10.57 -1.27 2.48
N GLU A 43 -11.38 -0.31 2.90
CA GLU A 43 -11.98 0.67 1.99
C GLU A 43 -10.92 1.52 1.27
N ALA A 44 -9.86 1.92 1.96
CA ALA A 44 -8.75 2.66 1.36
C ALA A 44 -8.02 1.84 0.29
N PHE A 45 -7.79 0.54 0.53
CA PHE A 45 -7.22 -0.37 -0.47
C PHE A 45 -8.15 -0.52 -1.66
N ALA A 46 -9.43 -0.82 -1.43
CA ALA A 46 -10.42 -0.98 -2.49
C ALA A 46 -10.54 0.26 -3.38
N ARG A 47 -10.57 1.45 -2.77
CA ARG A 47 -10.58 2.74 -3.48
C ARG A 47 -9.30 2.97 -4.29
N PHE A 48 -8.14 2.68 -3.70
CA PHE A 48 -6.87 2.78 -4.40
C PHE A 48 -6.82 1.86 -5.62
N ILE A 49 -7.13 0.57 -5.43
CA ILE A 49 -7.12 -0.46 -6.49
C ILE A 49 -8.09 -0.08 -7.61
N HIS A 50 -9.32 0.31 -7.26
CA HIS A 50 -10.30 0.77 -8.24
C HIS A 50 -9.77 1.94 -9.07
N TYR A 51 -9.22 2.96 -8.42
CA TYR A 51 -8.66 4.12 -9.13
C TYR A 51 -7.47 3.74 -10.00
N PHE A 52 -6.53 2.96 -9.44
CA PHE A 52 -5.31 2.54 -10.11
C PHE A 52 -5.60 1.69 -11.35
N GLU A 53 -6.50 0.71 -11.25
CA GLU A 53 -6.82 -0.19 -12.36
C GLU A 53 -7.83 0.42 -13.35
N LYS A 54 -8.95 0.96 -12.85
CA LYS A 54 -10.14 1.21 -13.67
C LYS A 54 -10.36 2.65 -14.09
N SER A 55 -9.66 3.62 -13.47
CA SER A 55 -9.86 5.03 -13.83
C SER A 55 -9.36 5.28 -15.28
N PRO A 56 -10.23 5.73 -16.20
CA PRO A 56 -9.90 5.86 -17.62
C PRO A 56 -9.01 7.08 -17.92
N ASN A 57 -9.07 8.12 -17.08
CA ASN A 57 -8.37 9.39 -17.27
C ASN A 57 -7.36 9.65 -16.14
N LYS A 58 -6.77 8.61 -15.55
CA LYS A 58 -5.71 8.79 -14.56
C LYS A 58 -4.46 9.33 -15.26
N GLU A 59 -3.94 10.45 -14.75
CA GLU A 59 -2.66 11.00 -15.21
C GLU A 59 -1.50 10.32 -14.48
N PHE A 60 -0.40 10.11 -15.21
CA PHE A 60 0.84 9.61 -14.65
C PHE A 60 1.86 10.75 -14.57
N PRO A 61 2.60 10.90 -13.46
CA PRO A 61 2.53 10.06 -12.25
C PRO A 61 1.24 10.25 -11.44
N ILE A 62 0.74 9.17 -10.84
CA ILE A 62 -0.47 9.20 -10.00
C ILE A 62 -0.16 9.90 -8.68
N HIS A 63 -0.93 10.95 -8.37
CA HIS A 63 -0.86 11.66 -7.09
C HIS A 63 -2.15 11.46 -6.29
N LEU A 64 -2.05 10.84 -5.11
CA LEU A 64 -3.18 10.58 -4.22
C LEU A 64 -2.93 11.16 -2.83
N LEU A 65 -3.96 11.76 -2.25
CA LEU A 65 -3.96 12.29 -0.89
C LEU A 65 -4.88 11.46 0.01
N PHE A 66 -4.33 10.91 1.08
CA PHE A 66 -5.08 10.17 2.11
C PHE A 66 -5.24 11.08 3.33
N ASN A 67 -6.44 11.60 3.55
CA ASN A 67 -6.73 12.42 4.73
C ASN A 67 -7.05 11.51 5.94
N MET A 68 -6.13 11.44 6.91
CA MET A 68 -6.19 10.44 7.99
C MET A 68 -5.73 10.96 9.36
N ALA A 69 -6.51 10.66 10.41
CA ALA A 69 -6.18 11.00 11.79
C ALA A 69 -4.90 10.32 12.32
N THR A 70 -4.20 10.93 13.27
CA THR A 70 -3.03 10.33 13.94
C THR A 70 -3.42 9.08 14.73
N GLY A 71 -2.56 8.06 14.77
CA GLY A 71 -2.86 6.79 15.45
C GLY A 71 -3.83 5.86 14.71
N SER A 72 -4.35 6.26 13.54
CA SER A 72 -5.22 5.41 12.70
C SER A 72 -4.49 4.31 11.92
N GLY A 73 -3.26 3.93 12.29
CA GLY A 73 -2.56 2.86 11.57
C GLY A 73 -2.36 3.11 10.07
N LYS A 74 -2.16 4.36 9.66
CA LYS A 74 -1.86 4.75 8.26
C LYS A 74 -0.65 4.00 7.68
N THR A 75 0.32 3.66 8.53
CA THR A 75 1.51 2.92 8.10
C THR A 75 1.18 1.52 7.57
N LEU A 76 0.12 0.86 8.10
CA LEU A 76 -0.34 -0.43 7.58
C LEU A 76 -0.94 -0.29 6.18
N ILE A 77 -1.66 0.80 5.92
CA ILE A 77 -2.14 1.12 4.57
C ILE A 77 -0.94 1.32 3.63
N MET A 78 0.08 2.08 4.06
CA MET A 78 1.29 2.23 3.24
C MET A 78 1.95 0.89 2.89
N ALA A 79 2.12 0.00 3.87
CA ALA A 79 2.67 -1.35 3.63
C ALA A 79 1.84 -2.15 2.61
N GLY A 80 0.51 -2.13 2.75
CA GLY A 80 -0.38 -2.79 1.78
C GLY A 80 -0.28 -2.18 0.38
N LEU A 81 -0.23 -0.86 0.25
CA LEU A 81 -0.08 -0.20 -1.05
C LEU A 81 1.25 -0.55 -1.72
N ILE A 82 2.34 -0.64 -0.94
CA ILE A 82 3.65 -1.07 -1.44
C ILE A 82 3.59 -2.51 -1.94
N LEU A 83 2.99 -3.42 -1.17
CA LEU A 83 2.83 -4.82 -1.59
C LEU A 83 2.03 -4.91 -2.89
N TYR A 84 0.92 -4.15 -2.99
CA TYR A 84 0.13 -4.14 -4.20
C TYR A 84 0.92 -3.60 -5.40
N LEU A 85 1.64 -2.49 -5.25
CA LEU A 85 2.49 -1.95 -6.30
C LEU A 85 3.66 -2.89 -6.65
N CYS A 86 4.20 -3.63 -5.69
CA CYS A 86 5.17 -4.70 -5.96
C CYS A 86 4.57 -5.78 -6.87
N GLU A 87 3.34 -6.20 -6.62
CA GLU A 87 2.64 -7.14 -7.52
C GLU A 87 2.51 -6.55 -8.94
N GLN A 88 2.30 -5.23 -9.05
CA GLN A 88 2.24 -4.52 -10.34
C GLN A 88 3.61 -4.21 -10.97
N GLY A 89 4.71 -4.74 -10.44
CA GLY A 89 6.06 -4.58 -11.03
C GLY A 89 6.89 -3.42 -10.49
N TYR A 90 6.35 -2.59 -9.58
CA TYR A 90 7.14 -1.53 -8.94
C TYR A 90 8.11 -2.11 -7.91
N ARG A 91 9.35 -1.60 -7.85
CA ARG A 91 10.40 -2.14 -6.96
C ARG A 91 11.04 -1.10 -6.05
N ASN A 92 11.01 0.16 -6.46
CA ASN A 92 11.68 1.26 -5.76
C ASN A 92 10.64 2.16 -5.09
N PHE A 93 10.83 2.39 -3.78
CA PHE A 93 9.94 3.22 -2.97
C PHE A 93 10.75 4.22 -2.16
N LEU A 94 10.34 5.49 -2.20
CA LEU A 94 10.96 6.59 -1.48
C LEU A 94 9.96 7.22 -0.51
N PHE A 95 10.40 7.50 0.72
CA PHE A 95 9.58 8.11 1.75
C PHE A 95 10.23 9.39 2.27
N PHE A 96 9.45 10.47 2.30
CA PHE A 96 9.84 11.72 2.92
C PHE A 96 9.08 11.88 4.24
N VAL A 97 9.82 12.20 5.30
CA VAL A 97 9.25 12.47 6.62
C VAL A 97 9.97 13.65 7.25
N ASN A 98 9.31 14.34 8.18
CA ASN A 98 9.79 15.61 8.73
C ASN A 98 10.69 15.48 9.98
N SER A 99 10.97 14.26 10.45
CA SER A 99 11.81 14.06 11.64
C SER A 99 12.51 12.70 11.63
N THR A 100 13.72 12.68 12.19
CA THR A 100 14.53 11.46 12.40
C THR A 100 13.79 10.42 13.23
N ASN A 101 13.04 10.84 14.25
CA ASN A 101 12.23 9.93 15.06
C ASN A 101 11.18 9.16 14.24
N ILE A 102 10.59 9.77 13.22
CA ILE A 102 9.65 9.10 12.32
C ILE A 102 10.40 8.19 11.34
N ILE A 103 11.58 8.60 10.86
CA ILE A 103 12.46 7.76 10.02
C ILE A 103 12.75 6.44 10.74
N GLU A 104 13.27 6.50 11.96
CA GLU A 104 13.68 5.30 12.70
C GLU A 104 12.50 4.39 13.06
N LYS A 105 11.35 4.96 13.43
CA LYS A 105 10.12 4.17 13.64
C LYS A 105 9.64 3.49 12.37
N THR A 106 9.76 4.16 11.22
CA THR A 106 9.34 3.58 9.94
C THR A 106 10.30 2.47 9.53
N LYS A 107 11.61 2.67 9.67
CA LYS A 107 12.61 1.60 9.45
C LYS A 107 12.33 0.38 10.35
N ASP A 108 12.08 0.58 11.63
CA ASP A 108 11.76 -0.51 12.56
C ASP A 108 10.51 -1.28 12.11
N ASN A 109 9.42 -0.57 11.80
CA ASN A 109 8.17 -1.18 11.33
C ASN A 109 8.32 -1.96 10.02
N PHE A 110 9.20 -1.52 9.10
CA PHE A 110 9.35 -2.12 7.77
C PHE A 110 10.44 -3.19 7.67
N LEU A 111 11.46 -3.15 8.54
CA LEU A 111 12.69 -3.95 8.38
C LEU A 111 13.00 -4.86 9.57
N ASN A 112 12.48 -4.58 10.76
CA ASN A 112 12.80 -5.35 11.96
C ASN A 112 11.73 -6.41 12.25
N ASN A 113 11.94 -7.65 11.77
CA ASN A 113 11.01 -8.77 11.99
C ASN A 113 10.83 -9.19 13.46
N LEU A 114 11.71 -8.75 14.37
CA LEU A 114 11.57 -8.98 15.81
C LEU A 114 10.70 -7.92 16.49
N SER A 115 10.41 -6.79 15.82
CA SER A 115 9.57 -5.74 16.36
C SER A 115 8.12 -6.20 16.45
N SER A 116 7.44 -5.85 17.54
CA SER A 116 5.99 -6.02 17.66
C SER A 116 5.21 -5.16 16.66
N LYS A 117 5.88 -4.20 16.00
CA LYS A 117 5.32 -3.30 15.00
C LYS A 117 5.69 -3.68 13.56
N TYR A 118 6.37 -4.81 13.35
CA TYR A 118 6.78 -5.27 12.02
C TYR A 118 5.57 -5.52 11.12
N LEU A 119 5.51 -4.89 9.94
CA LEU A 119 4.29 -4.78 9.12
C LEU A 119 4.03 -5.98 8.21
N PHE A 120 5.01 -6.84 7.99
CA PHE A 120 4.92 -7.94 7.03
C PHE A 120 4.93 -9.30 7.74
N ASN A 121 4.42 -10.32 7.06
CA ASN A 121 4.66 -11.69 7.48
C ASN A 121 6.11 -12.10 7.15
N ASN A 122 6.58 -13.17 7.82
CA ASN A 122 7.96 -13.66 7.68
C ASN A 122 8.35 -14.00 6.24
N LYS A 123 7.37 -14.34 5.41
CA LYS A 123 7.56 -14.67 3.99
C LYS A 123 6.58 -13.84 3.18
N VAL A 124 7.09 -12.84 2.47
CA VAL A 124 6.32 -12.09 1.47
C VAL A 124 6.34 -12.89 0.17
N ALA A 125 5.18 -13.23 -0.39
CA ALA A 125 5.01 -14.06 -1.57
C ALA A 125 4.12 -13.37 -2.60
N PHE A 126 4.58 -13.37 -3.85
CA PHE A 126 3.85 -12.84 -5.00
C PHE A 126 3.69 -13.95 -6.04
N SER A 127 2.51 -14.05 -6.66
CA SER A 127 2.19 -15.09 -7.63
C SER A 127 2.37 -14.55 -9.04
N ALA A 128 3.56 -14.70 -9.60
CA ALA A 128 3.82 -14.33 -11.00
C ALA A 128 3.67 -15.60 -11.87
N GLU A 129 2.56 -15.71 -12.61
CA GLU A 129 2.36 -16.64 -13.73
C GLU A 129 3.13 -17.98 -13.58
N GLN A 130 2.76 -18.78 -12.56
CA GLN A 130 3.29 -20.13 -12.25
C GLN A 130 4.58 -20.21 -11.39
N ASN A 131 5.20 -19.09 -11.01
CA ASN A 131 6.32 -19.05 -10.05
C ASN A 131 6.04 -18.09 -8.88
N PHE A 132 6.44 -18.49 -7.66
CA PHE A 132 6.38 -17.63 -6.50
C PHE A 132 7.65 -16.77 -6.40
N LEU A 133 7.48 -15.45 -6.33
CA LEU A 133 8.55 -14.52 -5.99
C LEU A 133 8.51 -14.21 -4.49
N PHE A 134 9.67 -14.27 -3.84
CA PHE A 134 9.80 -13.96 -2.41
C PHE A 134 10.76 -12.77 -2.20
N PRO A 135 10.31 -11.52 -2.47
CA PRO A 135 11.19 -10.38 -2.38
C PRO A 135 11.55 -10.06 -0.94
N THR A 136 12.81 -9.68 -0.75
CA THR A 136 13.31 -9.14 0.51
C THR A 136 13.19 -7.62 0.50
N ILE A 137 12.51 -7.06 1.50
CA ILE A 137 12.47 -5.62 1.71
C ILE A 137 13.80 -5.19 2.35
N LYS A 138 14.54 -4.31 1.65
CA LYS A 138 15.85 -3.84 2.10
C LYS A 138 15.97 -2.33 1.95
N PRO A 139 16.66 -1.64 2.87
CA PRO A 139 17.07 -0.26 2.66
C PRO A 139 18.17 -0.21 1.59
N VAL A 140 18.18 0.86 0.78
CA VAL A 140 19.20 1.11 -0.24
C VAL A 140 19.71 2.55 -0.12
N ALA A 141 20.98 2.78 -0.48
CA ALA A 141 21.58 4.11 -0.47
C ALA A 141 21.14 4.96 -1.68
N ASN A 142 20.86 4.31 -2.80
CA ASN A 142 20.35 4.88 -4.04
C ASN A 142 19.53 3.80 -4.80
N PHE A 143 18.98 4.14 -5.97
CA PHE A 143 18.26 3.18 -6.83
C PHE A 143 19.15 2.58 -7.93
N ASP A 144 20.46 2.85 -7.89
CA ASP A 144 21.41 2.28 -8.82
C ASP A 144 21.71 0.82 -8.39
N GLY A 145 21.50 -0.14 -9.28
CA GLY A 145 21.77 -1.57 -9.00
C GLY A 145 20.57 -2.41 -8.50
N VAL A 146 19.32 -1.96 -8.71
CA VAL A 146 18.10 -2.76 -8.44
C VAL A 146 17.61 -3.49 -9.70
N SER A 147 18.46 -3.56 -10.73
CA SER A 147 18.19 -4.22 -12.02
C SER A 147 19.03 -5.49 -12.17
N GLU A 148 18.93 -6.42 -11.20
CA GLU A 148 19.41 -7.80 -11.36
C GLU A 148 18.38 -8.77 -10.80
#